data_AF-A0A4Z0AG26-F1
#
_entry.id   AF-A0A4Z0AG26-F1
#
_cell.length_a   1.000
_cell.length_b   1.000
_cell.length_c   1.000
_cell.angle_alpha   90.00
_cell.angle_beta   90.00
_cell.angle_gamma   90.00
#
_symmetry.space_group_name_H-M   'P 1'
#
loop_
_entity.id
_entity.type
_entity.pdbx_description
1 polymer ?
#
loop_
_entity_poly.entity_id
_entity_poly.type
_entity_poly.pdbx_seq_one_letter_code
_entity_poly.pdbx_strand_id
1 'polypeptide(L)'
;MANFLKQQNDIVTLKVELKPRGEVVCTLQHHQGPVLVDTPLWSGEQEAFGLLSSVPLYAPDELKLGFPVGLNDALNAQWQQHGAGYSCLWVHLVQPCGTLNFLPWESVLEEHQIPVLMLPDFIFPPPQKSVDQLDVVVCASVPLNSEKAFAEADLLDTLRAIVRGVDREVRLHVFADSDLAAHLHTGHLDCEVIVYTTDAYPASGLSDSSLRSPWLIWMRAALSGYSVDAVHFICHGHLSGRQGSLLFAQAPTGRSEDFLSGAVGAVELTNFLIQVGAWASSFSLPTDSDNALGLRVLADEIAQKLPGPMMMFDARRASCDVLEEGFRFIHSPRGQIPAYNHASLYLYCQPYLLTRAVAPPDRYQLKQDVEALTVRYARNAAQAKTVLDTYALETDAPAADSAPSAVSTSPAIAATERAAEQIQLHYQKLIRDEVIPEEIALQDLSIAMQTIQQFRQALGEAEQRGTHDDIGHTIADEGEQ
;
A
#
# COMPACT_ATOMS: atom_id res chain seq x y z
N MET A 1 10.31 -7.71 14.63
CA MET A 1 10.68 -7.17 13.30
C MET A 1 10.67 -5.64 13.28
N ALA A 2 9.57 -4.96 13.64
CA ALA A 2 9.48 -3.49 13.65
C ALA A 2 10.60 -2.77 14.44
N ASN A 3 11.10 -3.33 15.55
CA ASN A 3 12.23 -2.73 16.29
C ASN A 3 13.50 -2.61 15.44
N PHE A 4 13.73 -3.54 14.52
CA PHE A 4 14.85 -3.47 13.61
C PHE A 4 14.69 -2.32 12.61
N LEU A 5 13.49 -2.14 12.02
CA LEU A 5 13.19 -0.97 11.18
C LEU A 5 13.46 0.33 11.90
N LYS A 6 13.04 0.43 13.16
CA LYS A 6 13.25 1.61 14.01
C LYS A 6 14.72 1.89 14.25
N GLN A 7 15.49 0.84 14.53
CA GLN A 7 16.93 0.95 14.74
C GLN A 7 17.65 1.41 13.48
N GLN A 8 17.31 0.84 12.32
CA GLN A 8 18.02 1.10 11.07
C GLN A 8 17.71 2.44 10.43
N ASN A 9 16.47 2.91 10.55
CA ASN A 9 16.03 4.10 9.83
C ASN A 9 16.05 5.36 10.70
N ASP A 10 16.51 5.25 11.94
CA ASP A 10 16.48 6.33 12.94
C ASP A 10 15.12 7.05 12.91
N ILE A 11 14.08 6.37 13.40
CA ILE A 11 12.72 6.91 13.40
C ILE A 11 12.16 7.00 14.82
N VAL A 12 11.48 8.11 15.12
CA VAL A 12 10.71 8.27 16.36
C VAL A 12 9.35 7.63 16.19
N THR A 13 9.01 6.72 17.11
CA THR A 13 7.79 5.91 17.02
C THR A 13 6.95 5.98 18.30
N LEU A 14 5.68 6.33 18.17
CA LEU A 14 4.64 6.04 19.16
C LEU A 14 4.27 4.56 19.05
N LYS A 15 4.80 3.74 19.95
CA LYS A 15 4.46 2.32 20.09
C LYS A 15 3.22 2.18 20.95
N VAL A 16 2.20 1.52 20.42
CA VAL A 16 0.92 1.29 21.10
C VAL A 16 0.69 -0.21 21.23
N GLU A 17 0.58 -0.70 22.46
CA GLU A 17 0.46 -2.11 22.78
C GLU A 17 -0.83 -2.40 23.53
N LEU A 18 -1.61 -3.38 23.05
CA LEU A 18 -2.73 -3.93 23.82
C LEU A 18 -2.26 -5.17 24.59
N LYS A 19 -2.27 -5.08 25.92
CA LYS A 19 -1.93 -6.20 26.80
C LYS A 19 -3.12 -7.17 26.92
N PRO A 20 -2.89 -8.45 27.30
CA PRO A 20 -3.96 -9.46 27.40
C PRO A 20 -5.14 -9.11 28.34
N ARG A 21 -4.95 -8.14 29.24
CA ARG A 21 -5.99 -7.67 30.17
C ARG A 21 -6.82 -6.50 29.64
N GLY A 22 -6.61 -6.07 28.38
CA GLY A 22 -7.27 -4.91 27.80
C GLY A 22 -6.59 -3.57 28.11
N GLU A 23 -5.49 -3.59 28.87
CA GLU A 23 -4.67 -2.41 29.13
C GLU A 23 -3.89 -2.02 27.87
N VAL A 24 -3.98 -0.75 27.49
CA VAL A 24 -3.25 -0.14 26.38
C VAL A 24 -2.05 0.61 26.95
N VAL A 25 -0.85 0.28 26.48
CA VAL A 25 0.40 0.93 26.86
C VAL A 25 0.94 1.73 25.68
N CYS A 26 1.18 3.01 25.90
CA CYS A 26 1.76 3.93 24.90
C CYS A 26 3.17 4.32 25.32
N THR A 27 4.14 4.10 24.43
CA THR A 27 5.57 4.37 24.66
C THR A 27 6.12 5.15 23.47
N LEU A 28 6.87 6.23 23.73
CA LEU A 28 7.66 6.89 22.70
C LEU A 28 9.01 6.17 22.59
N GLN A 29 9.28 5.59 21.43
CA GLN A 29 10.56 5.00 21.11
C GLN A 29 11.39 5.97 20.27
N HIS A 30 12.62 6.24 20.70
CA HIS A 30 13.51 7.15 20.00
C HIS A 30 14.97 6.74 20.21
N HIS A 31 15.89 7.27 19.41
CA HIS A 31 17.32 6.99 19.57
C HIS A 31 17.97 7.90 20.62
N GLN A 32 18.90 7.32 21.38
CA GLN A 32 19.89 8.03 22.19
C GLN A 32 21.28 7.49 21.82
N GLY A 33 21.88 8.09 20.79
CA GLY A 33 23.06 7.51 20.14
C GLY A 33 22.66 6.24 19.36
N PRO A 34 23.37 5.11 19.50
CA PRO A 34 23.05 3.86 18.78
C PRO A 34 21.95 3.03 19.45
N VAL A 35 21.41 3.49 20.58
CA VAL A 35 20.46 2.73 21.39
C VAL A 35 19.05 3.26 21.19
N LEU A 36 18.14 2.36 20.83
CA LEU A 36 16.70 2.63 20.85
C LEU A 36 16.21 2.59 22.30
N VAL A 37 15.65 3.71 22.79
CA VAL A 37 15.16 3.88 24.15
C VAL A 37 13.64 3.97 24.16
N ASP A 38 13.04 3.34 25.16
CA ASP A 38 11.60 3.33 25.40
C ASP A 38 11.26 4.33 26.52
N THR A 39 10.51 5.38 26.19
CA THR A 39 10.03 6.38 27.14
C THR A 39 8.52 6.21 27.36
N PRO A 40 8.07 5.73 28.54
CA PRO A 40 6.65 5.49 28.80
C PRO A 40 5.88 6.81 28.79
N LEU A 41 4.77 6.85 28.05
CA LEU A 41 3.90 8.03 27.97
C LEU A 41 2.63 7.85 28.80
N TRP A 42 1.97 6.69 28.65
CA TRP A 42 0.65 6.47 29.21
C TRP A 42 0.32 4.99 29.31
N SER A 43 -0.50 4.62 30.29
CA SER A 43 -1.13 3.31 30.40
C SER A 43 -2.56 3.46 30.92
N GLY A 44 -3.49 2.65 30.41
CA GLY A 44 -4.88 2.66 30.84
C GLY A 44 -5.75 1.70 30.03
N GLU A 45 -7.07 1.80 30.15
CA GLU A 45 -8.01 0.94 29.40
C GLU A 45 -8.30 1.51 28.00
N GLN A 46 -8.65 0.65 27.03
CA GLN A 46 -8.96 1.09 25.66
C GLN A 46 -10.17 2.05 25.58
N GLU A 47 -11.08 1.98 26.55
CA GLU A 47 -12.21 2.88 26.74
C GLU A 47 -11.79 4.35 26.88
N ALA A 48 -10.56 4.61 27.33
CA ALA A 48 -10.02 5.97 27.40
C ALA A 48 -9.86 6.61 26.01
N PHE A 49 -9.82 5.81 24.94
CA PHE A 49 -9.81 6.26 23.55
C PHE A 49 -11.22 6.37 22.94
N GLY A 50 -12.27 6.11 23.73
CA GLY A 50 -13.64 5.98 23.23
C GLY A 50 -13.92 4.63 22.54
N LEU A 51 -13.00 3.67 22.65
CA LEU A 51 -13.15 2.33 22.07
C LEU A 51 -13.90 1.40 23.02
N LEU A 52 -14.70 0.49 22.47
CA LEU A 52 -15.36 -0.54 23.26
C LEU A 52 -14.50 -1.79 23.34
N SER A 53 -14.46 -2.43 24.52
CA SER A 53 -13.81 -3.74 24.70
C SER A 53 -14.45 -4.88 23.91
N SER A 54 -15.73 -4.78 23.61
CA SER A 54 -16.47 -5.78 22.83
C SER A 54 -16.57 -5.39 21.36
N VAL A 55 -16.75 -6.40 20.50
CA VAL A 55 -17.06 -6.19 19.09
C VAL A 55 -18.36 -5.40 19.02
N PRO A 56 -18.33 -4.17 18.48
CA PRO A 56 -19.53 -3.38 18.47
C PRO A 56 -20.46 -3.92 17.37
N LEU A 57 -21.77 -3.95 17.64
CA LEU A 57 -22.78 -4.31 16.63
C LEU A 57 -22.92 -3.23 15.55
N TYR A 58 -22.47 -2.01 15.85
CA TYR A 58 -22.51 -0.84 14.99
C TYR A 58 -21.14 -0.17 14.98
N ALA A 59 -20.79 0.53 13.91
CA ALA A 59 -19.56 1.32 13.89
C ALA A 59 -19.59 2.35 15.04
N PRO A 60 -18.52 2.47 15.86
CA PRO A 60 -18.42 3.57 16.81
C PRO A 60 -18.50 4.91 16.07
N ASP A 61 -19.12 5.88 16.74
CA ASP A 61 -19.16 7.25 16.29
C ASP A 61 -17.73 7.83 16.35
N GLU A 62 -17.15 8.13 15.18
CA GLU A 62 -15.79 8.66 15.07
C GLU A 62 -15.58 9.93 15.89
N LEU A 63 -16.64 10.73 16.11
CA LEU A 63 -16.57 11.94 16.93
C LEU A 63 -16.32 11.66 18.42
N LYS A 64 -16.55 10.42 18.86
CA LYS A 64 -16.29 9.97 20.24
C LYS A 64 -14.91 9.34 20.39
N LEU A 65 -14.24 9.05 19.28
CA LEU A 65 -12.88 8.54 19.29
C LEU A 65 -11.94 9.70 19.59
N GLY A 66 -11.01 9.49 20.52
CA GLY A 66 -10.16 10.57 20.99
C GLY A 66 -8.89 10.09 21.67
N PHE A 67 -8.01 11.05 21.93
CA PHE A 67 -6.76 10.81 22.64
C PHE A 67 -6.96 11.01 24.16
N PRO A 68 -6.54 10.08 25.01
CA PRO A 68 -6.56 10.29 26.45
C PRO A 68 -5.78 11.56 26.81
N VAL A 69 -6.39 12.46 27.61
CA VAL A 69 -5.80 13.78 27.94
C VAL A 69 -4.36 13.68 28.42
N GLY A 70 -4.08 12.73 29.33
CA GLY A 70 -2.72 12.53 29.87
C GLY A 70 -1.70 12.02 28.83
N LEU A 71 -2.16 11.34 27.77
CA LEU A 71 -1.27 10.88 26.70
C LEU A 71 -0.87 12.04 25.77
N ASN A 72 -1.79 12.97 25.46
CA ASN A 72 -1.48 14.14 24.61
C ASN A 72 -0.40 15.01 25.26
N ASP A 73 -0.56 15.34 26.54
CA ASP A 73 0.39 16.15 27.29
C ASP A 73 1.77 15.49 27.38
N ALA A 74 1.80 14.18 27.66
CA ALA A 74 3.04 13.41 27.74
C ALA A 74 3.73 13.33 26.38
N LEU A 75 2.99 13.06 25.30
CA LEU A 75 3.52 13.00 23.94
C LEU A 75 4.09 14.36 23.52
N ASN A 76 3.39 15.46 23.78
CA ASN A 76 3.89 16.81 23.51
C ASN A 76 5.21 17.10 24.22
N ALA A 77 5.28 16.82 25.53
CA ALA A 77 6.48 17.05 26.31
C ALA A 77 7.67 16.24 25.78
N GLN A 78 7.45 14.95 25.48
CA GLN A 78 8.51 14.07 24.98
C GLN A 78 8.89 14.38 23.53
N TRP A 79 7.95 14.76 22.68
CA TRP A 79 8.24 15.17 21.31
C TRP A 79 9.07 16.46 21.25
N GLN A 80 8.79 17.45 22.09
CA GLN A 80 9.62 18.66 22.16
C GLN A 80 11.06 18.34 22.61
N GLN A 81 11.24 17.33 23.45
CA GLN A 81 12.55 16.91 23.94
C GLN A 81 13.33 16.03 22.95
N HIS A 82 12.63 15.15 22.23
CA HIS A 82 13.25 14.06 21.45
C HIS A 82 12.91 14.03 19.96
N GLY A 83 11.88 14.76 19.54
CA GLY A 83 11.42 14.83 18.15
C GLY A 83 12.15 15.86 17.29
N ALA A 84 13.03 16.69 17.89
CA ALA A 84 13.78 17.69 17.15
C ALA A 84 14.67 17.03 16.08
N GLY A 85 14.44 17.39 14.81
CA GLY A 85 15.18 16.87 13.65
C GLY A 85 14.46 15.76 12.87
N TYR A 86 13.39 15.20 13.41
CA TYR A 86 12.55 14.22 12.71
C TYR A 86 11.44 14.92 11.91
N SER A 87 11.12 14.38 10.74
CA SER A 87 10.13 14.97 9.83
C SER A 87 8.71 14.45 10.03
N CYS A 88 8.52 13.40 10.81
CA CYS A 88 7.23 12.77 11.06
C CYS A 88 7.24 11.94 12.35
N LEU A 89 6.06 11.65 12.89
CA LEU A 89 5.86 10.69 13.96
C LEU A 89 5.35 9.38 13.38
N TRP A 90 6.05 8.28 13.69
CA TRP A 90 5.58 6.95 13.32
C TRP A 90 4.64 6.40 14.38
N VAL A 91 3.55 5.75 13.99
CA VAL A 91 2.65 5.02 14.90
C VAL A 91 2.80 3.54 14.63
N HIS A 92 3.11 2.78 15.67
CA HIS A 92 3.29 1.33 15.57
C HIS A 92 2.28 0.60 16.47
N LEU A 93 1.27 0.03 15.83
CA LEU A 93 0.25 -0.79 16.49
C LEU A 93 0.75 -2.23 16.65
N VAL A 94 1.16 -2.59 17.86
CA VAL A 94 1.69 -3.93 18.13
C VAL A 94 0.56 -4.96 18.10
N GLN A 95 0.75 -6.03 17.32
CA GLN A 95 -0.22 -7.11 17.24
C GLN A 95 -0.19 -8.01 18.49
N PRO A 96 -1.37 -8.48 18.98
CA PRO A 96 -2.71 -8.12 18.53
C PRO A 96 -3.13 -6.72 18.99
N CYS A 97 -3.58 -5.84 18.08
CA CYS A 97 -3.91 -4.45 18.41
C CYS A 97 -5.38 -4.20 18.79
N GLY A 98 -6.22 -5.24 18.89
CA GLY A 98 -7.62 -5.04 19.30
C GLY A 98 -8.41 -4.18 18.31
N THR A 99 -9.15 -3.20 18.85
CA THR A 99 -9.86 -2.16 18.10
C THR A 99 -9.03 -0.87 17.98
N LEU A 100 -7.74 -0.86 18.36
CA LEU A 100 -6.89 0.34 18.26
C LEU A 100 -6.66 0.80 16.81
N ASN A 101 -6.82 -0.10 15.84
CA ASN A 101 -6.79 0.26 14.42
C ASN A 101 -8.05 1.02 13.95
N PHE A 102 -9.06 1.17 14.81
CA PHE A 102 -10.26 1.96 14.54
C PHE A 102 -9.99 3.45 14.72
N LEU A 103 -8.95 3.81 15.47
CA LEU A 103 -8.64 5.19 15.78
C LEU A 103 -8.15 5.95 14.53
N PRO A 104 -8.67 7.16 14.29
CA PRO A 104 -8.16 8.05 13.27
C PRO A 104 -6.88 8.72 13.76
N TRP A 105 -5.77 7.96 13.80
CA TRP A 105 -4.47 8.39 14.35
C TRP A 105 -4.00 9.72 13.78
N GLU A 106 -4.17 9.95 12.48
CA GLU A 106 -3.86 11.23 11.83
C GLU A 106 -4.72 12.39 12.37
N SER A 107 -6.00 12.14 12.64
CA SER A 107 -6.93 13.16 13.17
C SER A 107 -6.68 13.44 14.66
N VAL A 108 -6.50 12.40 15.49
CA VAL A 108 -6.29 12.58 16.94
C VAL A 108 -4.92 13.18 17.28
N LEU A 109 -3.97 13.10 16.35
CA LEU A 109 -2.63 13.69 16.48
C LEU A 109 -2.47 14.99 15.66
N GLU A 110 -3.55 15.52 15.08
CA GLU A 110 -3.52 16.74 14.24
C GLU A 110 -2.96 17.96 15.00
N GLU A 111 -3.24 18.07 16.31
CA GLU A 111 -2.76 19.15 17.18
C GLU A 111 -1.23 19.28 17.22
N HIS A 112 -0.50 18.19 16.95
CA HIS A 112 0.96 18.20 16.98
C HIS A 112 1.60 18.81 15.72
N GLN A 113 0.82 19.04 14.64
CA GLN A 113 1.29 19.61 13.38
C GLN A 113 2.48 18.86 12.74
N ILE A 114 2.64 17.57 13.04
CA ILE A 114 3.71 16.71 12.52
C ILE A 114 3.07 15.58 11.74
N PRO A 115 3.52 15.31 10.49
CA PRO A 115 3.00 14.20 9.70
C PRO A 115 2.99 12.89 10.47
N VAL A 116 1.88 12.15 10.40
CA VAL A 116 1.71 10.86 11.08
C VAL A 116 1.77 9.75 10.05
N LEU A 117 2.67 8.78 10.25
CA LEU A 117 2.80 7.62 9.39
C LEU A 117 2.63 6.34 10.21
N MET A 118 1.92 5.36 9.66
CA MET A 118 1.74 4.06 10.29
C MET A 118 2.87 3.11 9.88
N LEU A 119 3.48 2.47 10.88
CA LEU A 119 4.57 1.52 10.69
C LEU A 119 4.03 0.08 10.58
N PRO A 120 4.26 -0.63 9.46
CA PRO A 120 3.92 -2.04 9.33
C PRO A 120 4.84 -2.92 10.18
N ASP A 121 4.35 -4.13 10.48
CA ASP A 121 4.99 -5.05 11.44
C ASP A 121 6.08 -5.95 10.83
N PHE A 122 6.47 -5.70 9.58
CA PHE A 122 7.36 -6.53 8.78
C PHE A 122 8.36 -5.71 7.98
N ILE A 123 9.51 -6.30 7.64
CA ILE A 123 10.52 -5.66 6.79
C ILE A 123 10.34 -6.14 5.37
N PHE A 124 10.34 -5.19 4.46
CA PHE A 124 10.34 -5.49 3.05
C PHE A 124 11.20 -4.48 2.28
N PRO A 125 12.04 -4.93 1.32
CA PRO A 125 12.78 -4.00 0.47
C PRO A 125 11.80 -3.16 -0.35
N PRO A 126 12.24 -1.98 -0.84
CA PRO A 126 11.45 -1.20 -1.79
C PRO A 126 11.02 -2.07 -2.98
N PRO A 127 9.79 -1.90 -3.48
CA PRO A 127 9.39 -2.54 -4.74
C PRO A 127 10.28 -2.02 -5.87
N GLN A 128 10.49 -2.84 -6.89
CA GLN A 128 11.07 -2.37 -8.14
C GLN A 128 10.06 -1.45 -8.81
N LYS A 129 10.38 -0.15 -8.85
CA LYS A 129 9.57 0.87 -9.51
C LYS A 129 10.09 1.05 -10.93
N SER A 130 9.21 1.05 -11.93
CA SER A 130 9.56 1.61 -13.24
C SER A 130 9.96 3.08 -13.04
N VAL A 131 11.06 3.53 -13.64
CA VAL A 131 11.52 4.92 -13.47
C VAL A 131 10.71 5.87 -14.34
N ASP A 132 10.29 5.39 -15.51
CA ASP A 132 9.77 6.23 -16.58
C ASP A 132 8.24 6.39 -16.50
N GLN A 133 7.53 5.33 -16.11
CA GLN A 133 6.07 5.27 -16.13
C GLN A 133 5.51 4.74 -14.80
N LEU A 134 4.34 5.24 -14.39
CA LEU A 134 3.50 4.71 -13.33
C LEU A 134 2.17 4.23 -13.90
N ASP A 135 1.90 2.93 -13.82
CA ASP A 135 0.61 2.36 -14.22
C ASP A 135 -0.33 2.29 -13.00
N VAL A 136 -1.40 3.09 -12.99
CA VAL A 136 -2.36 3.16 -11.88
C VAL A 136 -3.73 2.70 -12.33
N VAL A 137 -4.30 1.73 -11.63
CA VAL A 137 -5.71 1.36 -11.76
C VAL A 137 -6.54 2.24 -10.84
N VAL A 138 -7.58 2.86 -11.37
CA VAL A 138 -8.56 3.61 -10.59
C VAL A 138 -9.92 2.94 -10.74
N CYS A 139 -10.48 2.46 -9.63
CA CYS A 139 -11.78 1.81 -9.60
C CYS A 139 -12.77 2.67 -8.81
N ALA A 140 -13.78 3.20 -9.48
CA ALA A 140 -14.87 3.95 -8.87
C ALA A 140 -16.15 3.16 -8.94
N SER A 141 -16.75 2.91 -7.78
CA SER A 141 -17.99 2.14 -7.69
C SER A 141 -18.82 2.64 -6.54
N VAL A 142 -20.12 2.68 -6.77
CA VAL A 142 -21.06 3.36 -5.88
C VAL A 142 -22.21 2.40 -5.58
N PRO A 143 -22.43 2.03 -4.31
CA PRO A 143 -23.51 1.13 -3.96
C PRO A 143 -24.88 1.77 -4.24
N LEU A 144 -25.94 0.96 -4.11
CA LEU A 144 -27.30 1.49 -4.11
C LEU A 144 -27.47 2.50 -2.98
N ASN A 145 -28.28 3.54 -3.22
CA ASN A 145 -28.59 4.64 -2.29
C ASN A 145 -27.47 5.68 -2.08
N SER A 146 -26.33 5.54 -2.75
CA SER A 146 -25.28 6.58 -2.77
C SER A 146 -25.45 7.52 -3.97
N GLU A 147 -25.07 8.77 -3.77
CA GLU A 147 -25.24 9.87 -4.71
C GLU A 147 -24.17 9.83 -5.82
N LYS A 148 -24.61 9.62 -7.06
CA LYS A 148 -23.74 9.46 -8.23
C LYS A 148 -22.81 10.66 -8.47
N ALA A 149 -23.33 11.87 -8.27
CA ALA A 149 -22.62 13.11 -8.57
C ALA A 149 -21.36 13.27 -7.71
N PHE A 150 -21.38 12.83 -6.45
CA PHE A 150 -20.20 12.87 -5.60
C PHE A 150 -19.12 11.91 -6.10
N ALA A 151 -19.48 10.67 -6.44
CA ALA A 151 -18.51 9.72 -6.95
C ALA A 151 -17.89 10.12 -8.29
N GLU A 152 -18.65 10.78 -9.18
CA GLU A 152 -18.11 11.34 -10.42
C GLU A 152 -17.09 12.46 -10.14
N ALA A 153 -17.42 13.38 -9.25
CA ALA A 153 -16.52 14.45 -8.83
C ALA A 153 -15.26 13.88 -8.15
N ASP A 154 -15.43 12.96 -7.21
CA ASP A 154 -14.34 12.30 -6.48
C ASP A 154 -13.44 11.49 -7.44
N LEU A 155 -14.00 10.86 -8.47
CA LEU A 155 -13.23 10.21 -9.53
C LEU A 155 -12.39 11.20 -10.32
N LEU A 156 -12.97 12.28 -10.83
CA LEU A 156 -12.21 13.28 -11.58
C LEU A 156 -11.10 13.93 -10.73
N ASP A 157 -11.39 14.22 -9.48
CA ASP A 157 -10.43 14.80 -8.54
C ASP A 157 -9.31 13.81 -8.19
N THR A 158 -9.63 12.53 -8.03
CA THR A 158 -8.62 11.47 -7.86
C THR A 158 -7.71 11.36 -9.08
N LEU A 159 -8.27 11.33 -10.30
CA LEU A 159 -7.48 11.25 -11.53
C LEU A 159 -6.52 12.45 -11.66
N ARG A 160 -6.99 13.66 -11.34
CA ARG A 160 -6.16 14.87 -11.34
C ARG A 160 -5.05 14.80 -10.29
N ALA A 161 -5.38 14.35 -9.08
CA ALA A 161 -4.43 14.22 -7.98
C ALA A 161 -3.30 13.23 -8.32
N ILE A 162 -3.61 12.11 -8.98
CA ILE A 162 -2.60 11.15 -9.44
C ILE A 162 -1.66 11.81 -10.46
N VAL A 163 -2.22 12.43 -11.51
CA VAL A 163 -1.43 13.02 -12.60
C VAL A 163 -0.55 14.18 -12.12
N ARG A 164 -1.04 15.01 -11.18
CA ARG A 164 -0.28 16.15 -10.65
C ARG A 164 0.67 15.79 -9.51
N GLY A 165 0.38 14.71 -8.79
CA GLY A 165 1.19 14.26 -7.67
C GLY A 165 2.49 13.59 -8.12
N VAL A 166 2.47 12.97 -9.29
CA VAL A 166 3.55 12.10 -9.76
C VAL A 166 4.46 12.84 -10.75
N ASP A 167 5.77 12.78 -10.51
CA ASP A 167 6.81 13.46 -11.30
C ASP A 167 7.41 12.59 -12.43
N ARG A 168 6.59 11.71 -13.00
CA ARG A 168 6.92 10.81 -14.13
C ARG A 168 5.68 10.53 -14.97
N GLU A 169 5.83 9.83 -16.10
CA GLU A 169 4.70 9.49 -16.95
C GLU A 169 3.67 8.65 -16.18
N VAL A 170 2.38 8.91 -16.38
CA VAL A 170 1.30 8.16 -15.75
C VAL A 170 0.44 7.53 -16.84
N ARG A 171 0.12 6.24 -16.68
CA ARG A 171 -0.96 5.58 -17.40
C ARG A 171 -2.07 5.24 -16.41
N LEU A 172 -3.29 5.67 -16.73
CA LEU A 172 -4.46 5.43 -15.90
C LEU A 172 -5.35 4.36 -16.54
N HIS A 173 -5.65 3.30 -15.76
CA HIS A 173 -6.62 2.26 -16.12
C HIS A 173 -7.90 2.48 -15.30
N VAL A 174 -8.92 3.07 -15.91
CA VAL A 174 -10.13 3.50 -15.20
C VAL A 174 -11.25 2.49 -15.34
N PHE A 175 -11.72 1.98 -14.21
CA PHE A 175 -12.86 1.09 -14.08
C PHE A 175 -13.98 1.83 -13.34
N ALA A 176 -15.12 1.99 -14.00
CA ALA A 176 -16.29 2.63 -13.43
C ALA A 176 -17.55 1.86 -13.86
N ASP A 177 -18.66 2.08 -13.15
CA ASP A 177 -19.94 1.49 -13.56
C ASP A 177 -20.39 2.14 -14.89
N SER A 178 -21.27 1.46 -15.63
CA SER A 178 -21.70 1.91 -16.96
C SER A 178 -22.22 3.35 -16.98
N ASP A 179 -22.89 3.78 -15.91
CA ASP A 179 -23.40 5.14 -15.77
C ASP A 179 -22.25 6.15 -15.55
N LEU A 180 -21.33 5.88 -14.61
CA LEU A 180 -20.18 6.76 -14.36
C LEU A 180 -19.24 6.84 -15.57
N ALA A 181 -18.98 5.71 -16.22
CA ALA A 181 -18.12 5.65 -17.41
C ALA A 181 -18.67 6.51 -18.56
N ALA A 182 -20.00 6.57 -18.73
CA ALA A 182 -20.64 7.37 -19.78
C ALA A 182 -20.46 8.89 -19.60
N HIS A 183 -20.23 9.35 -18.37
CA HIS A 183 -20.05 10.78 -18.04
C HIS A 183 -18.58 11.17 -17.90
N LEU A 184 -17.66 10.20 -17.94
CA LEU A 184 -16.25 10.45 -17.73
C LEU A 184 -15.61 11.15 -18.95
N HIS A 185 -15.29 12.42 -18.81
CA HIS A 185 -14.57 13.21 -19.81
C HIS A 185 -13.09 13.35 -19.44
N THR A 186 -12.24 12.52 -20.04
CA THR A 186 -10.79 12.43 -19.72
C THR A 186 -9.91 13.37 -20.53
N GLY A 187 -10.44 14.07 -21.54
CA GLY A 187 -9.66 14.89 -22.49
C GLY A 187 -8.93 16.11 -21.93
N HIS A 188 -8.96 16.31 -20.60
CA HIS A 188 -8.24 17.36 -19.88
C HIS A 188 -7.08 16.84 -19.04
N LEU A 189 -6.82 15.53 -19.03
CA LEU A 189 -5.72 14.92 -18.30
C LEU A 189 -4.50 14.81 -19.22
N ASP A 190 -3.36 15.31 -18.76
CA ASP A 190 -2.09 15.28 -19.49
C ASP A 190 -1.39 13.91 -19.36
N CYS A 191 -2.14 12.82 -19.58
CA CYS A 191 -1.64 11.45 -19.44
C CYS A 191 -2.42 10.46 -20.32
N GLU A 192 -1.92 9.23 -20.46
CA GLU A 192 -2.69 8.17 -21.12
C GLU A 192 -3.81 7.68 -20.18
N VAL A 193 -5.06 7.66 -20.67
CA VAL A 193 -6.21 7.18 -19.91
C VAL A 193 -6.97 6.12 -20.71
N ILE A 194 -6.99 4.91 -20.17
CA ILE A 194 -7.70 3.76 -20.72
C ILE A 194 -8.95 3.54 -19.87
N VAL A 195 -10.11 3.88 -20.42
CA VAL A 195 -11.41 3.65 -19.77
C VAL A 195 -11.96 2.30 -20.20
N TYR A 196 -12.16 1.41 -19.24
CA TYR A 196 -12.68 0.08 -19.49
C TYR A 196 -14.21 0.10 -19.46
N THR A 197 -14.85 -0.26 -20.57
CA THR A 197 -16.30 -0.35 -20.65
C THR A 197 -16.80 -1.73 -20.27
N THR A 198 -18.02 -1.78 -19.77
CA THR A 198 -18.67 -3.02 -19.31
C THR A 198 -19.09 -3.94 -20.46
N ASP A 199 -18.98 -3.49 -21.71
CA ASP A 199 -19.26 -4.34 -22.89
C ASP A 199 -18.28 -5.52 -22.98
N ALA A 200 -17.07 -5.34 -22.43
CA ALA A 200 -16.07 -6.39 -22.29
C ALA A 200 -16.28 -7.28 -21.05
N TYR A 201 -17.34 -7.04 -20.25
CA TYR A 201 -17.66 -7.85 -19.09
C TYR A 201 -18.11 -9.26 -19.57
N PRO A 202 -17.40 -10.33 -19.18
CA PRO A 202 -17.72 -11.66 -19.64
C PRO A 202 -19.07 -12.10 -19.06
N ALA A 203 -20.08 -12.18 -19.92
CA ALA A 203 -21.42 -12.67 -19.57
C ALA A 203 -21.44 -14.13 -19.07
N SER A 204 -20.35 -14.87 -19.33
CA SER A 204 -20.18 -16.26 -18.92
C SER A 204 -19.47 -16.30 -17.57
N GLY A 205 -20.15 -16.80 -16.54
CA GLY A 205 -19.69 -16.83 -15.15
C GLY A 205 -18.26 -17.36 -14.98
N LEU A 206 -17.30 -16.44 -14.96
CA LEU A 206 -15.91 -16.71 -14.61
C LEU A 206 -15.87 -17.12 -13.15
N SER A 207 -15.90 -18.43 -12.89
CA SER A 207 -15.64 -18.96 -11.56
C SER A 207 -14.13 -18.99 -11.35
N ASP A 208 -13.59 -17.92 -10.77
CA ASP A 208 -12.30 -18.00 -10.10
C ASP A 208 -12.55 -18.45 -8.67
N SER A 209 -11.81 -19.46 -8.20
CA SER A 209 -11.91 -19.92 -6.81
C SER A 209 -11.41 -18.87 -5.81
N SER A 210 -10.59 -17.91 -6.25
CA SER A 210 -9.92 -16.93 -5.39
C SER A 210 -10.60 -15.56 -5.33
N LEU A 211 -11.31 -15.16 -6.39
CA LEU A 211 -12.03 -13.89 -6.52
C LEU A 211 -13.51 -14.17 -6.73
N ARG A 212 -14.37 -13.55 -5.92
CA ARG A 212 -15.83 -13.72 -6.00
C ARG A 212 -16.53 -12.47 -6.51
N SER A 213 -15.92 -11.31 -6.29
CA SER A 213 -16.40 -10.01 -6.72
C SER A 213 -16.40 -9.91 -8.25
N PRO A 214 -17.56 -9.68 -8.87
CA PRO A 214 -17.68 -9.38 -10.30
C PRO A 214 -16.72 -8.28 -10.77
N TRP A 215 -16.52 -7.27 -9.93
CA TRP A 215 -15.63 -6.15 -10.20
C TRP A 215 -14.17 -6.59 -10.30
N LEU A 216 -13.67 -7.32 -9.30
CA LEU A 216 -12.26 -7.73 -9.28
C LEU A 216 -11.95 -8.76 -10.37
N ILE A 217 -12.90 -9.67 -10.65
CA ILE A 217 -12.80 -10.62 -11.76
C ILE A 217 -12.70 -9.89 -13.10
N TRP A 218 -13.60 -8.91 -13.33
CA TRP A 218 -13.61 -8.10 -14.54
C TRP A 218 -12.34 -7.27 -14.70
N MET A 219 -11.95 -6.53 -13.66
CA MET A 219 -10.73 -5.71 -13.67
C MET A 219 -9.51 -6.54 -14.04
N ARG A 220 -9.33 -7.70 -13.40
CA ARG A 220 -8.22 -8.58 -13.70
C ARG A 220 -8.27 -9.10 -15.14
N ALA A 221 -9.45 -9.54 -15.61
CA ALA A 221 -9.59 -10.05 -16.97
C ALA A 221 -9.31 -8.95 -18.02
N ALA A 222 -9.77 -7.73 -17.77
CA ALA A 222 -9.59 -6.58 -18.64
C ALA A 222 -8.14 -6.06 -18.65
N LEU A 223 -7.44 -6.18 -17.53
CA LEU A 223 -6.00 -5.91 -17.42
C LEU A 223 -5.14 -7.04 -18.01
N SER A 224 -5.72 -8.14 -18.51
CA SER A 224 -4.97 -9.28 -19.04
C SER A 224 -3.84 -8.82 -19.99
N GLY A 225 -2.58 -9.01 -19.57
CA GLY A 225 -1.40 -8.55 -20.29
C GLY A 225 -0.67 -7.36 -19.63
N TYR A 226 -1.25 -6.72 -18.62
CA TYR A 226 -0.68 -5.61 -17.86
C TYR A 226 -0.44 -5.96 -16.39
N SER A 227 0.76 -5.71 -15.89
CA SER A 227 0.99 -5.49 -14.46
C SER A 227 0.75 -4.01 -14.16
N VAL A 228 0.24 -3.71 -12.99
CA VAL A 228 0.04 -2.32 -12.56
C VAL A 228 0.85 -2.04 -11.31
N ASP A 229 1.28 -0.80 -11.14
CA ASP A 229 2.06 -0.38 -9.98
C ASP A 229 1.17 -0.17 -8.76
N ALA A 230 0.02 0.45 -8.98
CA ALA A 230 -0.88 0.88 -7.92
C ALA A 230 -2.35 0.62 -8.27
N VAL A 231 -3.16 0.40 -7.25
CA VAL A 231 -4.62 0.40 -7.39
C VAL A 231 -5.25 1.35 -6.39
N HIS A 232 -6.06 2.28 -6.89
CA HIS A 232 -6.83 3.23 -6.12
C HIS A 232 -8.32 2.91 -6.21
N PHE A 233 -8.98 2.70 -5.07
CA PHE A 233 -10.41 2.46 -5.00
C PHE A 233 -11.15 3.68 -4.46
N ILE A 234 -12.19 4.12 -5.16
CA ILE A 234 -13.14 5.14 -4.72
C ILE A 234 -14.43 4.40 -4.36
N CYS A 235 -14.61 4.13 -3.07
CA CYS A 235 -15.64 3.21 -2.61
C CYS A 235 -16.07 3.49 -1.17
N HIS A 236 -17.30 3.10 -0.86
CA HIS A 236 -17.81 3.15 0.51
C HIS A 236 -17.18 2.05 1.36
N GLY A 237 -16.93 2.34 2.64
CA GLY A 237 -16.52 1.34 3.62
C GLY A 237 -17.72 0.63 4.25
N HIS A 238 -17.53 -0.61 4.68
CA HIS A 238 -18.47 -1.33 5.54
C HIS A 238 -17.72 -2.09 6.62
N LEU A 239 -18.19 -1.94 7.86
CA LEU A 239 -17.66 -2.65 9.02
C LEU A 239 -18.65 -3.74 9.45
N SER A 240 -18.22 -5.00 9.37
CA SER A 240 -18.96 -6.14 9.92
C SER A 240 -18.22 -6.71 11.12
N GLY A 241 -18.67 -6.36 12.32
CA GLY A 241 -17.97 -6.69 13.56
C GLY A 241 -16.59 -6.03 13.64
N ARG A 242 -15.53 -6.81 13.38
CA ARG A 242 -14.13 -6.32 13.35
C ARG A 242 -13.49 -6.37 11.97
N GLN A 243 -14.27 -6.73 10.96
CA GLN A 243 -13.78 -6.90 9.60
C GLN A 243 -14.19 -5.71 8.76
N GLY A 244 -13.20 -5.02 8.21
CA GLY A 244 -13.39 -3.98 7.24
C GLY A 244 -13.62 -4.58 5.85
N SER A 245 -14.46 -3.92 5.07
CA SER A 245 -14.72 -4.28 3.68
C SER A 245 -15.02 -3.02 2.87
N LEU A 246 -14.74 -3.09 1.57
CA LEU A 246 -15.22 -2.12 0.60
C LEU A 246 -16.56 -2.58 0.03
N LEU A 247 -17.42 -1.63 -0.29
CA LEU A 247 -18.70 -1.88 -0.95
C LEU A 247 -18.62 -1.46 -2.41
N PHE A 248 -18.79 -2.43 -3.30
CA PHE A 248 -19.02 -2.17 -4.71
C PHE A 248 -20.51 -2.05 -5.01
N ALA A 249 -20.85 -1.39 -6.12
CA ALA A 249 -22.08 -1.67 -6.83
C ALA A 249 -22.17 -3.18 -7.11
N GLN A 250 -23.39 -3.69 -7.23
CA GLN A 250 -23.62 -5.12 -7.37
C GLN A 250 -22.86 -5.77 -8.55
N ALA A 251 -22.80 -5.08 -9.69
CA ALA A 251 -22.05 -5.49 -10.86
C ALA A 251 -21.48 -4.27 -11.59
N PRO A 252 -20.41 -4.43 -12.40
CA PRO A 252 -19.91 -3.36 -13.26
C PRO A 252 -20.97 -2.81 -14.22
N THR A 253 -21.83 -3.68 -14.73
CA THR A 253 -22.84 -3.35 -15.76
C THR A 253 -23.96 -2.43 -15.26
N GLY A 254 -24.11 -2.24 -13.95
CA GLY A 254 -25.12 -1.34 -13.39
C GLY A 254 -25.55 -1.72 -11.98
N ARG A 255 -26.42 -0.88 -11.42
CA ARG A 255 -27.00 -1.05 -10.08
C ARG A 255 -28.40 -1.63 -10.22
N SER A 256 -28.68 -2.76 -9.56
CA SER A 256 -30.03 -3.33 -9.47
C SER A 256 -30.40 -3.57 -8.02
N GLU A 257 -31.67 -3.34 -7.67
CA GLU A 257 -32.23 -3.71 -6.36
C GLU A 257 -32.31 -5.23 -6.16
N ASP A 258 -32.23 -6.01 -7.25
CA ASP A 258 -32.44 -7.46 -7.22
C ASP A 258 -31.31 -8.22 -6.51
N PHE A 259 -30.14 -7.60 -6.30
CA PHE A 259 -29.07 -8.24 -5.54
C PHE A 259 -28.28 -7.27 -4.65
N LEU A 260 -27.82 -7.81 -3.53
CA LEU A 260 -27.05 -7.06 -2.53
C LEU A 260 -25.66 -6.70 -3.08
N SER A 261 -25.18 -5.51 -2.74
CA SER A 261 -23.80 -5.08 -2.99
C SER A 261 -22.81 -6.10 -2.42
N GLY A 262 -21.80 -6.46 -3.22
CA GLY A 262 -20.77 -7.40 -2.81
C GLY A 262 -19.74 -6.71 -1.92
N ALA A 263 -19.77 -6.98 -0.61
CA ALA A 263 -18.70 -6.56 0.29
C ALA A 263 -17.42 -7.35 -0.03
N VAL A 264 -16.31 -6.63 -0.25
CA VAL A 264 -15.00 -7.25 -0.51
C VAL A 264 -14.08 -6.96 0.67
N GLY A 265 -13.69 -8.03 1.36
CA GLY A 265 -12.77 -7.95 2.50
C GLY A 265 -11.30 -8.02 2.10
N ALA A 266 -10.43 -7.87 3.09
CA ALA A 266 -8.98 -7.80 2.90
C ALA A 266 -8.37 -9.01 2.18
N VAL A 267 -8.85 -10.23 2.44
CA VAL A 267 -8.30 -11.46 1.82
C VAL A 267 -8.49 -11.45 0.31
N GLU A 268 -9.72 -11.19 -0.13
CA GLU A 268 -10.08 -11.19 -1.54
C GLU A 268 -9.41 -10.03 -2.27
N LEU A 269 -9.35 -8.84 -1.64
CA LEU A 269 -8.69 -7.69 -2.23
C LEU A 269 -7.17 -7.88 -2.32
N THR A 270 -6.53 -8.45 -1.30
CA THR A 270 -5.09 -8.76 -1.32
C THR A 270 -4.76 -9.75 -2.45
N ASN A 271 -5.58 -10.79 -2.63
CA ASN A 271 -5.41 -11.73 -3.74
C ASN A 271 -5.50 -11.02 -5.10
N PHE A 272 -6.45 -10.11 -5.26
CA PHE A 272 -6.55 -9.31 -6.49
C PHE A 272 -5.29 -8.46 -6.71
N LEU A 273 -4.83 -7.71 -5.69
CA LEU A 273 -3.64 -6.86 -5.78
C LEU A 273 -2.39 -7.68 -6.17
N ILE A 274 -2.22 -8.87 -5.61
CA ILE A 274 -1.14 -9.80 -5.98
C ILE A 274 -1.25 -10.22 -7.44
N GLN A 275 -2.45 -10.61 -7.89
CA GLN A 275 -2.67 -11.11 -9.25
C GLN A 275 -2.42 -10.04 -10.33
N VAL A 276 -2.66 -8.77 -10.03
CA VAL A 276 -2.38 -7.66 -10.96
C VAL A 276 -0.98 -7.05 -10.77
N GLY A 277 -0.17 -7.58 -9.85
CA GLY A 277 1.20 -7.13 -9.61
C GLY A 277 1.34 -5.85 -8.78
N ALA A 278 0.22 -5.29 -8.29
CA ALA A 278 0.18 -4.02 -7.58
C ALA A 278 1.00 -4.04 -6.30
N TRP A 279 1.83 -3.02 -6.15
CA TRP A 279 2.72 -2.85 -5.01
C TRP A 279 2.32 -1.70 -4.08
N ALA A 280 1.41 -0.84 -4.55
CA ALA A 280 0.74 0.14 -3.72
C ALA A 280 -0.77 -0.08 -3.80
N SER A 281 -1.47 0.25 -2.70
CA SER A 281 -2.92 0.36 -2.71
C SER A 281 -3.36 1.69 -2.12
N SER A 282 -4.47 2.22 -2.61
CA SER A 282 -5.01 3.49 -2.16
C SER A 282 -6.52 3.42 -2.12
N PHE A 283 -7.13 4.18 -1.21
CA PHE A 283 -8.56 4.21 -1.01
C PHE A 283 -9.01 5.66 -0.84
N SER A 284 -10.05 6.09 -1.54
CA SER A 284 -10.74 7.32 -1.25
C SER A 284 -12.14 7.00 -0.77
N LEU A 285 -12.48 7.57 0.38
CA LEU A 285 -13.84 7.58 0.88
C LEU A 285 -14.62 8.69 0.17
N PRO A 286 -15.72 8.35 -0.53
CA PRO A 286 -16.54 9.35 -1.21
C PRO A 286 -17.18 10.37 -0.25
N THR A 287 -17.51 11.54 -0.78
CA THR A 287 -18.07 12.66 0.00
C THR A 287 -19.40 12.31 0.70
N ASP A 288 -20.19 11.39 0.14
CA ASP A 288 -21.46 10.95 0.70
C ASP A 288 -21.37 9.72 1.63
N SER A 289 -20.16 9.18 1.85
CA SER A 289 -20.02 7.99 2.68
C SER A 289 -20.14 8.29 4.17
N ASP A 290 -20.86 7.43 4.87
CA ASP A 290 -21.15 7.50 6.30
C ASP A 290 -20.24 6.60 7.16
N ASN A 291 -19.42 5.74 6.55
CA ASN A 291 -18.64 4.73 7.26
C ASN A 291 -17.17 4.70 6.82
N ALA A 292 -16.40 5.71 7.23
CA ALA A 292 -14.93 5.74 7.07
C ALA A 292 -14.27 4.55 7.77
N LEU A 293 -14.83 4.15 8.91
CA LEU A 293 -14.24 3.12 9.75
C LEU A 293 -14.09 1.77 9.07
N GLY A 294 -15.08 1.33 8.30
CA GLY A 294 -14.99 0.08 7.54
C GLY A 294 -13.81 0.08 6.57
N LEU A 295 -13.55 1.22 5.92
CA LEU A 295 -12.43 1.39 5.01
C LEU A 295 -11.09 1.48 5.75
N ARG A 296 -11.05 2.16 6.90
CA ARG A 296 -9.86 2.23 7.76
C ARG A 296 -9.40 0.86 8.26
N VAL A 297 -10.35 0.04 8.72
CA VAL A 297 -10.06 -1.32 9.17
C VAL A 297 -9.58 -2.19 8.00
N LEU A 298 -10.21 -2.06 6.83
CA LEU A 298 -9.77 -2.76 5.62
C LEU A 298 -8.35 -2.36 5.21
N ALA A 299 -8.09 -1.06 5.18
CA ALA A 299 -6.80 -0.46 4.88
C ALA A 299 -5.69 -0.95 5.81
N ASP A 300 -5.97 -0.96 7.12
CA ASP A 300 -5.07 -1.54 8.14
C ASP A 300 -4.82 -3.04 7.90
N GLU A 301 -5.87 -3.84 7.69
CA GLU A 301 -5.72 -5.26 7.42
C GLU A 301 -4.88 -5.55 6.17
N ILE A 302 -5.04 -4.75 5.12
CA ILE A 302 -4.27 -4.86 3.88
C ILE A 302 -2.83 -4.44 4.12
N ALA A 303 -2.57 -3.31 4.77
CA ALA A 303 -1.23 -2.84 5.07
C ALA A 303 -0.43 -3.84 5.94
N GLN A 304 -1.13 -4.60 6.78
CA GLN A 304 -0.53 -5.67 7.59
C GLN A 304 -0.31 -6.97 6.81
N LYS A 305 -0.90 -7.14 5.62
CA LYS A 305 -0.84 -8.36 4.79
C LYS A 305 -0.09 -8.17 3.47
N LEU A 306 0.02 -6.95 2.95
CA LEU A 306 0.63 -6.67 1.66
C LEU A 306 1.81 -5.73 1.84
N PRO A 307 3.03 -6.15 1.47
CA PRO A 307 4.15 -5.24 1.44
C PRO A 307 3.95 -4.13 0.42
N GLY A 308 4.13 -2.90 0.88
CA GLY A 308 3.94 -1.72 0.06
C GLY A 308 3.35 -0.56 0.84
N PRO A 309 3.38 0.64 0.26
CA PRO A 309 2.62 1.76 0.77
C PRO A 309 1.12 1.53 0.58
N MET A 310 0.35 1.96 1.58
CA MET A 310 -1.09 1.98 1.55
C MET A 310 -1.58 3.36 2.01
N MET A 311 -2.49 3.95 1.25
CA MET A 311 -3.07 5.25 1.53
C MET A 311 -4.58 5.17 1.67
N MET A 312 -5.16 5.90 2.60
CA MET A 312 -6.59 6.17 2.63
C MET A 312 -6.82 7.69 2.73
N PHE A 313 -7.72 8.21 1.89
CA PHE A 313 -8.07 9.62 1.80
C PHE A 313 -9.57 9.80 2.09
N ASP A 314 -9.91 10.76 2.95
CA ASP A 314 -11.29 11.14 3.26
C ASP A 314 -11.69 12.44 2.54
N ALA A 315 -12.40 12.31 1.41
CA ALA A 315 -12.82 13.44 0.59
C ALA A 315 -13.77 14.40 1.31
N ARG A 316 -14.41 13.96 2.40
CA ARG A 316 -15.30 14.80 3.22
C ARG A 316 -14.54 15.86 4.02
N ARG A 317 -13.23 15.65 4.22
CA ARG A 317 -12.40 16.43 5.17
C ARG A 317 -11.37 17.33 4.49
N ALA A 318 -11.06 17.11 3.21
CA ALA A 318 -10.03 17.87 2.50
C ALA A 318 -10.26 17.94 0.99
N SER A 319 -9.62 18.91 0.35
CA SER A 319 -9.53 18.98 -1.12
C SER A 319 -8.60 17.91 -1.68
N CYS A 320 -8.69 17.72 -3.00
CA CYS A 320 -7.83 16.81 -3.77
C CYS A 320 -6.34 17.18 -3.75
N ASP A 321 -5.95 18.40 -3.35
CA ASP A 321 -4.55 18.80 -3.19
C ASP A 321 -3.84 17.93 -2.13
N VAL A 322 -4.53 17.52 -1.07
CA VAL A 322 -3.97 16.62 -0.05
C VAL A 322 -3.76 15.21 -0.62
N LEU A 323 -4.66 14.76 -1.49
CA LEU A 323 -4.50 13.49 -2.20
C LEU A 323 -3.32 13.54 -3.18
N GLU A 324 -3.14 14.68 -3.86
CA GLU A 324 -2.00 14.96 -4.74
C GLU A 324 -0.67 14.84 -3.98
N GLU A 325 -0.59 15.44 -2.79
CA GLU A 325 0.56 15.33 -1.89
C GLU A 325 0.84 13.89 -1.43
N GLY A 326 -0.22 13.12 -1.15
CA GLY A 326 -0.12 11.70 -0.83
C GLY A 326 0.47 10.88 -1.98
N PHE A 327 -0.03 11.08 -3.20
CA PHE A 327 0.51 10.43 -4.41
C PHE A 327 1.98 10.83 -4.65
N ARG A 328 2.30 12.11 -4.49
CA ARG A 328 3.68 12.60 -4.58
C ARG A 328 4.59 11.90 -3.58
N PHE A 329 4.15 11.80 -2.33
CA PHE A 329 4.92 11.15 -1.27
C PHE A 329 5.22 9.68 -1.57
N ILE A 330 4.22 8.92 -2.01
CA ILE A 330 4.35 7.47 -2.22
C ILE A 330 5.11 7.13 -3.51
N HIS A 331 4.79 7.84 -4.60
CA HIS A 331 5.15 7.42 -5.95
C HIS A 331 6.32 8.19 -6.56
N SER A 332 6.77 9.29 -5.95
CA SER A 332 7.94 9.99 -6.45
C SER A 332 9.16 9.05 -6.45
N PRO A 333 9.98 9.06 -7.53
CA PRO A 333 11.26 8.35 -7.56
C PRO A 333 12.24 8.86 -6.51
N ARG A 334 12.07 10.12 -6.07
CA ARG A 334 12.90 10.76 -5.05
C ARG A 334 12.17 10.68 -3.71
N GLY A 335 12.91 10.36 -2.65
CA GLY A 335 12.37 10.40 -1.29
C GLY A 335 11.77 11.78 -1.00
N GLN A 336 10.50 11.79 -0.64
CA GLN A 336 9.76 12.99 -0.30
C GLN A 336 9.57 13.06 1.21
N ILE A 337 9.41 14.29 1.71
CA ILE A 337 8.92 14.49 3.07
C ILE A 337 7.40 14.54 2.96
N PRO A 338 6.65 13.77 3.77
CA PRO A 338 5.20 13.88 3.76
C PRO A 338 4.83 15.33 4.08
N ALA A 339 3.87 15.86 3.33
CA ALA A 339 3.26 17.13 3.68
C ALA A 339 2.63 17.04 5.07
N TYR A 340 2.33 18.19 5.67
CA TYR A 340 1.82 18.35 7.04
C TYR A 340 0.76 17.31 7.45
N ASN A 341 0.57 17.11 8.75
CA ASN A 341 -0.48 16.19 9.20
C ASN A 341 -1.85 16.67 8.71
N HIS A 342 -2.51 15.86 7.90
CA HIS A 342 -3.87 16.10 7.44
C HIS A 342 -4.79 15.02 8.03
N ALA A 343 -5.81 15.44 8.78
CA ALA A 343 -6.81 14.54 9.35
C ALA A 343 -7.58 13.69 8.30
N SER A 344 -7.46 14.03 7.02
CA SER A 344 -8.04 13.31 5.89
C SER A 344 -7.14 12.25 5.29
N LEU A 345 -5.84 12.19 5.65
CA LEU A 345 -4.86 11.35 4.98
C LEU A 345 -4.22 10.34 5.95
N TYR A 346 -4.54 9.07 5.74
CA TYR A 346 -4.00 7.95 6.50
C TYR A 346 -3.00 7.17 5.65
N LEU A 347 -1.77 7.01 6.14
CA LEU A 347 -0.66 6.42 5.38
C LEU A 347 0.00 5.30 6.17
N TYR A 348 0.02 4.09 5.61
CA TYR A 348 0.96 3.04 5.96
C TYR A 348 2.10 3.04 4.97
N CYS A 349 3.33 3.02 5.46
CA CYS A 349 4.48 2.83 4.58
C CYS A 349 5.67 2.26 5.32
N GLN A 350 6.66 1.82 4.54
CA GLN A 350 7.94 1.41 5.07
C GLN A 350 8.85 2.65 5.22
N PRO A 351 9.75 2.68 6.22
CA PRO A 351 10.63 3.82 6.45
C PRO A 351 11.53 4.21 5.27
N TYR A 352 11.78 3.29 4.33
CA TYR A 352 12.57 3.58 3.13
C TYR A 352 12.01 4.73 2.28
N LEU A 353 10.71 5.07 2.40
CA LEU A 353 10.13 6.21 1.67
C LEU A 353 10.60 7.57 2.21
N LEU A 354 10.94 7.62 3.51
CA LEU A 354 11.46 8.84 4.14
C LEU A 354 12.96 8.95 4.06
N THR A 355 13.66 7.85 3.79
CA THR A 355 15.11 7.86 3.72
C THR A 355 15.47 8.85 2.62
N ARG A 356 15.82 10.07 3.06
CA ARG A 356 16.52 11.03 2.22
C ARG A 356 17.65 10.24 1.58
N ALA A 357 18.05 10.61 0.37
CA ALA A 357 19.44 10.41 0.01
C ALA A 357 20.27 11.19 1.05
N VAL A 358 20.44 10.62 2.25
CA VAL A 358 21.39 11.05 3.26
C VAL A 358 22.68 11.08 2.45
N ALA A 359 23.31 12.26 2.38
CA ALA A 359 24.61 12.39 1.74
C ALA A 359 25.43 11.19 2.22
N PRO A 360 25.86 10.30 1.30
CA PRO A 360 26.17 8.93 1.65
C PRO A 360 27.12 8.95 2.84
N PRO A 361 26.80 8.22 3.95
CA PRO A 361 27.82 8.01 4.98
C PRO A 361 29.05 7.48 4.27
N ASP A 362 30.26 7.78 4.80
CA ASP A 362 31.56 7.42 4.21
C ASP A 362 31.40 6.20 3.30
N ARG A 363 31.57 6.36 1.98
CA ARG A 363 31.03 5.46 0.94
C ARG A 363 31.33 3.98 1.21
N TYR A 364 32.40 3.73 1.95
CA TYR A 364 32.81 2.43 2.45
C TYR A 364 31.82 1.80 3.46
N GLN A 365 31.31 2.57 4.41
CA GLN A 365 30.33 2.18 5.42
C GLN A 365 28.96 1.91 4.79
N LEU A 366 28.50 2.76 3.85
CA LEU A 366 27.26 2.51 3.12
C LEU A 366 27.36 1.22 2.30
N LYS A 367 28.48 0.98 1.61
CA LYS A 367 28.68 -0.27 0.87
C LYS A 367 28.66 -1.49 1.80
N GLN A 368 29.28 -1.40 2.97
CA GLN A 368 29.25 -2.48 3.96
C GLN A 368 27.86 -2.71 4.55
N ASP A 369 27.12 -1.64 4.85
CA ASP A 369 25.77 -1.72 5.40
C ASP A 369 24.79 -2.24 4.34
N VAL A 370 24.91 -1.78 3.09
CA VAL A 370 24.15 -2.28 1.94
C VAL A 370 24.54 -3.72 1.63
N GLU A 371 25.81 -4.11 1.64
CA GLU A 371 26.22 -5.50 1.46
C GLU A 371 25.69 -6.39 2.59
N ALA A 372 25.78 -5.95 3.85
CA ALA A 372 25.27 -6.70 4.99
C ALA A 372 23.74 -6.82 4.94
N LEU A 373 23.03 -5.74 4.62
CA LEU A 373 21.58 -5.72 4.45
C LEU A 373 21.15 -6.56 3.25
N THR A 374 21.84 -6.42 2.12
CA THR A 374 21.54 -7.14 0.88
C THR A 374 21.81 -8.62 1.07
N VAL A 375 22.92 -9.02 1.70
CA VAL A 375 23.15 -10.43 2.03
C VAL A 375 22.09 -10.96 3.01
N ARG A 376 21.62 -10.13 3.94
CA ARG A 376 20.67 -10.54 4.98
C ARG A 376 19.21 -10.54 4.52
N TYR A 377 18.84 -9.70 3.56
CA TYR A 377 17.46 -9.47 3.14
C TYR A 377 17.21 -9.62 1.64
N ALA A 378 18.24 -9.75 0.79
CA ALA A 378 18.01 -10.06 -0.60
C ALA A 378 17.38 -11.44 -0.72
N ARG A 379 16.33 -11.50 -1.55
CA ARG A 379 15.53 -12.70 -1.79
C ARG A 379 16.35 -13.83 -2.40
N ASN A 380 17.42 -13.49 -3.12
CA ASN A 380 18.35 -14.43 -3.75
C ASN A 380 19.62 -13.70 -4.23
N ALA A 381 20.58 -14.48 -4.77
CA ALA A 381 21.84 -13.98 -5.31
C ALA A 381 21.66 -13.03 -6.51
N ALA A 382 20.59 -13.17 -7.31
CA ALA A 382 20.33 -12.29 -8.44
C ALA A 382 19.84 -10.91 -7.99
N GLN A 383 18.89 -10.82 -7.05
CA GLN A 383 18.49 -9.55 -6.45
C GLN A 383 19.63 -8.96 -5.63
N ALA A 384 20.38 -9.79 -4.89
CA ALA A 384 21.54 -9.31 -4.17
C ALA A 384 22.53 -8.65 -5.13
N LYS A 385 22.82 -9.34 -6.23
CA LYS A 385 23.66 -8.82 -7.30
C LYS A 385 23.06 -7.59 -7.96
N THR A 386 21.77 -7.54 -8.29
CA THR A 386 21.14 -6.36 -8.89
C THR A 386 21.20 -5.17 -7.96
N VAL A 387 20.88 -5.32 -6.67
CA VAL A 387 21.00 -4.25 -5.68
C VAL A 387 22.47 -3.79 -5.60
N LEU A 388 23.41 -4.72 -5.45
CA LEU A 388 24.83 -4.40 -5.39
C LEU A 388 25.37 -3.76 -6.67
N ASP A 389 24.94 -4.21 -7.84
CA ASP A 389 25.35 -3.71 -9.16
C ASP A 389 24.73 -2.31 -9.41
N THR A 390 23.46 -2.09 -9.06
CA THR A 390 22.82 -0.76 -9.11
C THR A 390 23.55 0.24 -8.21
N TYR A 391 23.90 -0.15 -6.98
CA TYR A 391 24.70 0.69 -6.08
C TYR A 391 26.15 0.86 -6.55
N ALA A 392 26.77 -0.16 -7.17
CA ALA A 392 28.12 -0.07 -7.70
C ALA A 392 28.21 0.88 -8.91
N LEU A 393 27.20 0.87 -9.79
CA LEU A 393 27.11 1.77 -10.94
C LEU A 393 26.93 3.23 -10.53
N GLU A 394 26.18 3.51 -9.46
CA GLU A 394 26.05 4.86 -8.92
C GLU A 394 27.34 5.36 -8.25
N THR A 395 28.20 4.46 -7.77
CA THR A 395 29.45 4.87 -7.09
C THR A 395 30.60 5.23 -8.04
N ASP A 396 30.63 4.68 -9.25
CA ASP A 396 31.76 4.80 -10.19
C ASP A 396 31.42 5.56 -11.50
N ALA A 397 30.15 5.81 -11.82
CA ALA A 397 29.79 6.53 -13.04
C ALA A 397 29.88 8.06 -12.85
N PRO A 398 30.65 8.81 -13.66
CA PRO A 398 30.34 10.23 -13.86
C PRO A 398 28.92 10.32 -14.41
N ALA A 399 28.10 11.25 -13.90
CA ALA A 399 26.71 11.45 -14.30
C ALA A 399 26.55 11.36 -15.83
N ALA A 400 26.12 10.19 -16.31
CA ALA A 400 25.95 9.89 -17.72
C ALA A 400 24.48 9.53 -17.93
N ASP A 401 23.80 10.32 -18.76
CA ASP A 401 22.36 10.34 -19.06
C ASP A 401 21.81 9.08 -19.76
N SER A 402 22.47 7.93 -19.67
CA SER A 402 22.00 6.69 -20.30
C SER A 402 21.46 5.73 -19.25
N ALA A 403 20.27 6.01 -18.73
CA ALA A 403 19.50 5.02 -18.00
C ALA A 403 19.11 3.88 -18.96
N PRO A 404 19.23 2.60 -18.57
CA PRO A 404 18.72 1.49 -19.37
C PRO A 404 17.21 1.67 -19.58
N SER A 405 16.75 1.57 -20.83
CA SER A 405 15.34 1.67 -21.17
C SER A 405 14.52 0.71 -20.31
N ALA A 406 13.53 1.24 -19.57
CA ALA A 406 12.69 0.43 -18.69
C ALA A 406 11.95 -0.64 -19.52
N VAL A 407 12.35 -1.90 -19.33
CA VAL A 407 11.60 -3.04 -19.87
C VAL A 407 10.36 -3.19 -18.99
N SER A 408 9.18 -2.95 -19.57
CA SER A 408 7.89 -3.23 -18.91
C SER A 408 7.91 -4.67 -18.40
N THR A 409 7.72 -4.83 -17.09
CA THR A 409 7.72 -6.17 -16.47
C THR A 409 6.41 -6.85 -16.84
N SER A 410 6.47 -8.12 -17.24
CA SER A 410 5.24 -8.84 -17.57
C SER A 410 4.33 -9.00 -16.34
N PRO A 411 3.02 -9.18 -16.53
CA PRO A 411 2.07 -9.45 -15.45
C PRO A 411 2.43 -10.71 -14.66
N ALA A 412 2.88 -11.75 -15.36
CA ALA A 412 3.23 -13.02 -14.74
C ALA A 412 4.46 -12.88 -13.84
N ILE A 413 5.47 -12.12 -14.27
CA ILE A 413 6.65 -11.82 -13.46
C ILE A 413 6.25 -10.98 -12.25
N ALA A 414 5.49 -9.89 -12.45
CA ALA A 414 5.05 -9.03 -11.35
C ALA A 414 4.21 -9.78 -10.30
N ALA A 415 3.27 -10.62 -10.73
CA ALA A 415 2.47 -11.46 -9.85
C ALA A 415 3.33 -12.51 -9.11
N THR A 416 4.33 -13.09 -9.80
CA THR A 416 5.28 -14.02 -9.18
C THR A 416 6.13 -13.33 -8.12
N GLU A 417 6.57 -12.09 -8.37
CA GLU A 417 7.24 -11.28 -7.37
C GLU A 417 6.33 -11.09 -6.16
N ARG A 418 5.09 -10.61 -6.34
CA ARG A 418 4.13 -10.38 -5.24
C ARG A 418 3.86 -11.66 -4.45
N ALA A 419 3.71 -12.81 -5.11
CA ALA A 419 3.55 -14.09 -4.44
C ALA A 419 4.76 -14.44 -3.57
N ALA A 420 5.98 -14.15 -4.03
CA ALA A 420 7.20 -14.32 -3.24
C ALA A 420 7.21 -13.45 -1.98
N GLU A 421 6.76 -12.21 -2.12
CA GLU A 421 6.67 -11.27 -0.99
C GLU A 421 5.70 -11.78 0.08
N GLN A 422 4.55 -12.32 -0.34
CA GLN A 422 3.57 -12.90 0.57
C GLN A 422 4.09 -14.11 1.31
N ILE A 423 4.82 -15.00 0.62
CA ILE A 423 5.45 -16.16 1.25
C ILE A 423 6.47 -15.70 2.29
N GLN A 424 7.35 -14.74 1.94
CA GLN A 424 8.33 -14.20 2.87
C GLN A 424 7.64 -13.55 4.09
N LEU A 425 6.60 -12.75 3.86
CA LEU A 425 5.82 -12.14 4.92
C LEU A 425 5.17 -13.18 5.84
N HIS A 426 4.61 -14.24 5.26
CA HIS A 426 4.00 -15.33 6.02
C HIS A 426 5.01 -15.97 6.98
N TYR A 427 6.22 -16.30 6.51
CA TYR A 427 7.27 -16.83 7.38
C TYR A 427 7.75 -15.83 8.42
N GLN A 428 7.89 -14.54 8.08
CA GLN A 428 8.21 -13.50 9.07
C GLN A 428 7.17 -13.45 10.20
N LYS A 429 5.88 -13.60 9.88
CA LYS A 429 4.81 -13.68 10.88
C LYS A 429 4.88 -14.94 11.72
N LEU A 430 5.12 -16.10 11.11
CA LEU A 430 5.27 -17.37 11.84
C LEU A 430 6.43 -17.31 12.85
N ILE A 431 7.55 -16.69 12.49
CA ILE A 431 8.70 -16.47 13.38
C ILE A 431 8.32 -15.49 14.50
N ARG A 432 7.72 -14.34 14.15
CA ARG A 432 7.31 -13.30 15.12
C ARG A 432 6.34 -13.85 16.16
N ASP A 433 5.37 -14.64 15.73
CA ASP A 433 4.30 -15.17 16.56
C ASP A 433 4.70 -16.47 17.28
N GLU A 434 5.98 -16.88 17.16
CA GLU A 434 6.56 -18.09 17.77
C GLU A 434 5.76 -19.37 17.45
N VAL A 435 5.11 -19.41 16.28
CA VAL A 435 4.27 -20.55 15.85
C VAL A 435 5.13 -21.76 15.51
N ILE A 436 6.32 -21.53 14.94
CA ILE A 436 7.33 -22.55 14.65
C ILE A 436 8.73 -22.04 15.04
N PRO A 437 9.69 -22.93 15.35
CA PRO A 437 11.08 -22.55 15.60
C PRO A 437 11.68 -21.76 14.42
N GLU A 438 12.49 -20.75 14.74
CA GLU A 438 13.10 -19.85 13.75
C GLU A 438 13.93 -20.63 12.71
N GLU A 439 14.67 -21.65 13.13
CA GLU A 439 15.51 -22.45 12.22
C GLU A 439 14.67 -23.19 11.17
N ILE A 440 13.50 -23.71 11.58
CA ILE A 440 12.57 -24.41 10.68
C ILE A 440 11.94 -23.42 9.71
N ALA A 441 11.48 -22.26 10.21
CA ALA A 441 10.91 -21.22 9.37
C ALA A 441 11.90 -20.71 8.32
N LEU A 442 13.17 -20.50 8.69
CA LEU A 442 14.23 -20.06 7.79
C LEU A 442 14.58 -21.13 6.75
N GLN A 443 14.60 -22.41 7.15
CA GLN A 443 14.82 -23.52 6.22
C GLN A 443 13.68 -23.61 5.18
N ASP A 444 12.43 -23.59 5.63
CA ASP A 444 11.27 -23.67 4.74
C ASP A 444 11.17 -22.46 3.81
N LEU A 445 11.43 -21.25 4.33
CA LEU A 445 11.51 -20.04 3.52
C LEU A 445 12.58 -20.16 2.43
N SER A 446 13.75 -20.70 2.75
CA SER A 446 14.83 -20.93 1.77
C SER A 446 14.38 -21.85 0.64
N ILE A 447 13.69 -22.96 0.97
CA ILE A 447 13.13 -23.89 -0.03
C ILE A 447 12.07 -23.21 -0.90
N ALA A 448 11.16 -22.44 -0.29
CA ALA A 448 10.13 -21.71 -1.01
C ALA A 448 10.73 -20.66 -1.96
N MET A 449 11.78 -19.96 -1.54
CA MET A 449 12.50 -18.98 -2.37
C MET A 449 13.25 -19.62 -3.54
N GLN A 450 13.85 -20.79 -3.34
CA GLN A 450 14.45 -21.56 -4.44
C GLN A 450 13.39 -21.99 -5.47
N THR A 451 12.22 -22.43 -5.00
CA THR A 451 11.10 -22.83 -5.87
C THR A 451 10.59 -21.65 -6.69
N ILE A 452 10.39 -20.49 -6.06
CA ILE A 452 10.00 -19.26 -6.75
C ILE A 452 11.05 -18.84 -7.77
N GLN A 453 12.33 -18.99 -7.45
CA GLN A 453 13.40 -18.67 -8.39
C GLN A 453 13.34 -19.54 -9.65
N GLN A 454 13.01 -20.83 -9.50
CA GLN A 454 12.79 -21.73 -10.64
C GLN A 454 11.58 -21.29 -11.46
N PHE A 455 10.48 -20.88 -10.81
CA PHE A 455 9.31 -20.34 -11.51
C PHE A 455 9.63 -19.06 -12.29
N ARG A 456 10.37 -18.11 -11.70
CA ARG A 456 10.83 -16.89 -12.39
C ARG A 456 11.63 -17.22 -13.65
N GLN A 457 12.58 -18.15 -13.53
CA GLN A 457 13.40 -18.55 -14.66
C GLN A 457 12.55 -19.17 -15.77
N ALA A 458 11.64 -20.09 -15.41
CA ALA A 458 10.75 -20.73 -16.38
C ALA A 458 9.81 -19.73 -17.08
N LEU A 459 9.30 -18.72 -16.35
CA LEU A 459 8.48 -17.65 -16.90
C LEU A 459 9.27 -16.78 -17.88
N GLY A 460 10.48 -16.35 -17.50
CA GLY A 460 11.36 -15.60 -18.40
C GLY A 460 11.69 -16.38 -19.68
N GLU A 461 11.96 -17.69 -19.58
CA GLU A 461 12.19 -18.56 -20.74
C GLU A 461 10.92 -18.76 -21.61
N ALA A 462 9.73 -18.72 -21.02
CA ALA A 462 8.48 -18.81 -21.77
C ALA A 462 8.16 -17.51 -22.53
N GLU A 463 8.36 -16.36 -21.90
CA GLU A 463 8.14 -15.04 -22.51
C GLU A 463 9.13 -14.76 -23.65
N GLN A 464 10.39 -15.15 -23.48
CA GLN A 464 11.39 -15.08 -24.55
C GLN A 464 10.98 -15.92 -25.77
N ARG A 465 10.41 -17.12 -25.55
CA ARG A 465 9.93 -17.97 -26.64
C ARG A 465 8.70 -17.38 -27.35
N GLY A 466 7.72 -16.88 -26.61
CA GLY A 466 6.53 -16.25 -27.20
C GLY A 466 6.87 -15.05 -28.07
N THR A 467 7.83 -14.23 -27.62
CA THR A 467 8.31 -13.06 -28.40
C THR A 467 8.97 -13.48 -29.72
N HIS A 468 9.68 -14.62 -29.75
CA HIS A 468 10.31 -15.12 -30.97
C HIS A 468 9.30 -15.66 -32.00
N ASP A 469 8.23 -16.31 -31.55
CA ASP A 469 7.20 -16.85 -32.44
C ASP A 469 6.37 -15.72 -33.11
N ASP A 470 6.07 -14.64 -32.39
CA ASP A 470 5.35 -13.48 -32.95
C ASP A 470 6.16 -12.71 -34.00
N ILE A 471 7.49 -12.59 -33.81
CA ILE A 471 8.39 -11.96 -34.80
C ILE A 471 8.50 -12.84 -36.06
N GLY A 472 8.52 -14.17 -35.90
CA GLY A 472 8.56 -15.12 -37.02
C GLY A 472 7.33 -15.03 -37.92
N HIS A 473 6.15 -14.82 -37.35
CA HIS A 473 4.91 -14.63 -38.10
C HIS A 473 4.82 -13.26 -38.77
N THR A 474 5.27 -12.19 -38.11
CA THR A 474 5.24 -10.84 -38.68
C THR A 474 6.18 -10.69 -39.90
N ILE A 475 7.35 -11.32 -39.86
CA ILE A 475 8.31 -11.31 -40.99
C ILE A 475 7.81 -12.19 -42.17
N ALA A 476 7.01 -13.23 -41.91
CA ALA A 476 6.45 -14.05 -42.96
C ALA A 476 5.36 -13.32 -43.77
N ASP A 477 4.55 -12.47 -43.12
CA ASP A 477 3.48 -11.71 -43.79
C ASP A 477 4.00 -10.49 -44.57
N GLU A 478 5.12 -9.87 -44.17
CA GLU A 478 5.75 -8.78 -44.93
C GLU A 478 6.57 -9.26 -46.14
N GLY A 479 6.83 -10.58 -46.26
CA GLY A 479 7.53 -11.18 -47.39
C GLY A 479 6.67 -11.54 -48.60
N GLU A 480 5.34 -11.38 -48.52
CA GLU A 480 4.39 -11.67 -49.61
C GLU A 480 3.72 -10.42 -50.24
N GLN A 481 4.21 -9.21 -49.95
CA GLN A 481 3.88 -7.98 -50.69
C GLN A 481 5.06 -7.52 -51.55
#